data_AF-A0A6I5VSZ3-F1
#
_entry.id   AF-A0A6I5VSZ3-F1
#
_cell.length_a   1.000
_cell.length_b   1.000
_cell.length_c   1.000
_cell.angle_alpha   90.00
_cell.angle_beta   90.00
_cell.angle_gamma   90.00
#
_symmetry.space_group_name_H-M   'P 1'
#
loop_
_entity.id
_entity.type
_entity.pdbx_description
1 polymer ?
#
loop_
_entity_poly.entity_id
_entity_poly.type
_entity_poly.pdbx_seq_one_letter_code
_entity_poly.pdbx_strand_id
1 'polypeptide(L)'
;MTAAGPARSSFPGATPASIPTPVNPHPSDPIPGLRRLLVAGTAGGVGTTTVAALLFAELRDTGDAPFLIDHTGGDLGPRLPGGDEVTAVDHRFRLHDLGRNVGVAAAELADPGTSLIMVTAATPLGRTLAAEQLRLLDHRGNDHGDQRPDQGGDQNRAAQVVVVQVECFGRRQRRPVPDAGARVRDQLLLPVDDVLAAGGRIPYNRLARQTRQAIRRLAAAVRADLGR
;
A
#
# COMPACT_ATOMS: atom_id res chain seq x y z
N MET A 1 71.70 -55.41 -12.38
CA MET A 1 71.74 -55.39 -10.90
C MET A 1 72.03 -53.97 -10.46
N THR A 2 71.31 -53.52 -9.41
CA THR A 2 71.46 -52.26 -8.64
C THR A 2 71.30 -50.94 -9.41
N ALA A 3 70.64 -49.88 -8.92
CA ALA A 3 69.70 -49.57 -7.84
C ALA A 3 69.41 -48.05 -8.00
N ALA A 4 68.18 -47.57 -7.81
CA ALA A 4 67.88 -46.20 -7.34
C ALA A 4 66.36 -46.02 -7.19
N GLY A 5 65.94 -45.60 -5.99
CA GLY A 5 64.54 -45.30 -5.64
C GLY A 5 64.11 -43.86 -5.98
N PRO A 6 63.28 -43.20 -5.16
CA PRO A 6 61.88 -42.90 -5.51
C PRO A 6 61.59 -41.40 -5.61
N ALA A 7 60.47 -41.02 -6.24
CA ALA A 7 59.90 -39.68 -6.12
C ALA A 7 58.37 -39.76 -5.91
N ARG A 8 57.96 -39.64 -4.64
CA ARG A 8 56.57 -39.30 -4.28
C ARG A 8 56.43 -37.78 -4.43
N SER A 9 55.59 -37.33 -5.36
CA SER A 9 55.21 -35.91 -5.43
C SER A 9 54.08 -35.63 -4.43
N SER A 10 54.41 -34.91 -3.38
CA SER A 10 53.48 -34.29 -2.44
C SER A 10 52.68 -33.21 -3.17
N PHE A 11 51.37 -33.38 -3.30
CA PHE A 11 50.49 -32.26 -3.67
C PHE A 11 50.27 -31.38 -2.42
N PRO A 12 50.44 -30.05 -2.50
CA PRO A 12 50.09 -29.16 -1.41
C PRO A 12 48.58 -29.17 -1.21
N GLY A 13 48.16 -29.41 0.04
CA GLY A 13 46.76 -29.34 0.45
C GLY A 13 46.22 -27.94 0.22
N ALA A 14 45.34 -27.80 -0.77
CA ALA A 14 44.47 -26.64 -0.86
C ALA A 14 43.48 -26.71 0.30
N THR A 15 43.62 -25.80 1.26
CA THR A 15 42.57 -25.50 2.23
C THR A 15 41.30 -25.14 1.45
N PRO A 16 40.16 -25.81 1.68
CA PRO A 16 38.92 -25.40 1.05
C PRO A 16 38.60 -23.98 1.51
N ALA A 17 38.52 -23.05 0.56
CA ALA A 17 38.04 -21.70 0.82
C ALA A 17 36.64 -21.80 1.42
N SER A 18 36.47 -21.32 2.65
CA SER A 18 35.17 -21.21 3.30
C SER A 18 34.24 -20.41 2.39
N ILE A 19 33.25 -21.09 1.82
CA ILE A 19 32.15 -20.44 1.13
C ILE A 19 31.44 -19.59 2.19
N PRO A 20 31.35 -18.26 2.05
CA PRO A 20 30.60 -17.46 3.00
C PRO A 20 29.16 -17.95 3.02
N THR A 21 28.72 -18.43 4.18
CA THR A 21 27.35 -18.83 4.43
C THR A 21 26.44 -17.67 4.01
N PRO A 22 25.39 -17.89 3.18
CA PRO A 22 24.46 -16.83 2.85
C PRO A 22 23.88 -16.29 4.15
N VAL A 23 24.15 -15.02 4.42
CA VAL A 23 23.56 -14.31 5.55
C VAL A 23 22.06 -14.29 5.29
N ASN A 24 21.30 -15.07 6.05
CA ASN A 24 19.85 -14.94 6.05
C ASN A 24 19.56 -13.52 6.54
N PRO A 25 18.92 -12.65 5.73
CA PRO A 25 18.59 -11.31 6.17
C PRO A 25 17.71 -11.41 7.42
N HIS A 26 17.96 -10.53 8.40
CA HIS A 26 17.11 -10.47 9.58
C HIS A 26 15.68 -10.10 9.11
N PRO A 27 14.61 -10.66 9.69
CA PRO A 27 13.23 -10.32 9.32
C PRO A 27 12.87 -8.83 9.46
N SER A 28 13.76 -8.04 10.08
CA SER A 28 13.66 -6.60 10.29
C SER A 28 14.47 -5.76 9.29
N ASP A 29 15.29 -6.37 8.43
CA ASP A 29 16.08 -5.62 7.47
C ASP A 29 15.16 -5.03 6.39
N PRO A 30 15.23 -3.71 6.13
CA PRO A 30 14.38 -3.08 5.14
C PRO A 30 14.67 -3.70 3.76
N ILE A 31 13.66 -4.33 3.17
CA ILE A 31 13.76 -4.88 1.81
C ILE A 31 13.94 -3.69 0.85
N PRO A 32 15.08 -3.55 0.16
CA PRO A 32 15.31 -2.43 -0.75
C PRO A 32 14.23 -2.38 -1.84
N GLY A 33 13.64 -1.21 -2.03
CA GLY A 33 12.58 -0.99 -3.02
C GLY A 33 11.20 -1.55 -2.64
N LEU A 34 10.98 -1.92 -1.37
CA LEU A 34 9.66 -2.24 -0.84
C LEU A 34 8.76 -1.00 -0.92
N ARG A 35 7.57 -1.19 -1.48
CA ARG A 35 6.51 -0.19 -1.56
C ARG A 35 5.29 -0.70 -0.81
N ARG A 36 4.68 0.16 0.00
CA ARG A 36 3.48 -0.16 0.79
C ARG A 36 2.38 0.81 0.42
N LEU A 37 1.21 0.26 0.15
CA LEU A 37 -0.01 1.02 -0.02
C LEU A 37 -0.97 0.65 1.11
N LEU A 38 -1.26 1.63 1.96
CA LEU A 38 -2.15 1.47 3.09
C LEU A 38 -3.53 1.97 2.70
N VAL A 39 -4.58 1.18 2.94
CA VAL A 39 -5.97 1.61 2.75
C VAL A 39 -6.61 1.67 4.13
N ALA A 40 -7.00 2.87 4.57
CA ALA A 40 -7.56 3.07 5.90
C ALA A 40 -8.76 4.02 5.87
N GLY A 41 -9.80 3.67 6.60
CA GLY A 41 -11.05 4.42 6.70
C GLY A 41 -11.08 5.35 7.91
N THR A 42 -11.76 6.49 7.79
CA THR A 42 -11.97 7.43 8.89
C THR A 42 -12.99 6.94 9.93
N ALA A 43 -13.83 5.96 9.56
CA ALA A 43 -14.85 5.38 10.43
C ALA A 43 -15.21 3.95 9.96
N GLY A 44 -16.02 3.24 10.76
CA GLY A 44 -16.62 1.98 10.31
C GLY A 44 -17.66 2.21 9.21
N GLY A 45 -17.77 1.26 8.26
CA GLY A 45 -18.80 1.31 7.22
C GLY A 45 -18.56 2.30 6.08
N VAL A 46 -17.42 3.01 6.03
CA VAL A 46 -17.09 3.95 4.94
C VAL A 46 -16.67 3.26 3.64
N GLY A 47 -16.55 1.93 3.65
CA GLY A 47 -16.20 1.14 2.47
C GLY A 47 -14.71 0.86 2.26
N THR A 48 -13.86 0.98 3.30
CA THR A 48 -12.39 0.73 3.19
C THR A 48 -12.06 -0.58 2.48
N THR A 49 -12.59 -1.70 2.97
CA THR A 49 -12.38 -3.05 2.39
C THR A 49 -12.91 -3.15 0.97
N THR A 50 -14.00 -2.45 0.66
CA THR A 50 -14.53 -2.39 -0.71
C THR A 50 -13.56 -1.65 -1.64
N VAL A 51 -13.02 -0.50 -1.20
CA VAL A 51 -12.01 0.24 -1.96
C VAL A 51 -10.74 -0.59 -2.14
N ALA A 52 -10.25 -1.27 -1.08
CA ALA A 52 -9.09 -2.14 -1.14
C ALA A 52 -9.29 -3.29 -2.15
N ALA A 53 -10.43 -3.99 -2.10
CA ALA A 53 -10.75 -5.07 -3.02
C ALA A 53 -10.85 -4.62 -4.48
N LEU A 54 -11.50 -3.48 -4.74
CA LEU A 54 -11.64 -2.92 -6.09
C LEU A 54 -10.29 -2.45 -6.64
N LEU A 55 -9.47 -1.83 -5.80
CA LEU A 55 -8.15 -1.37 -6.19
C LEU A 55 -7.22 -2.55 -6.48
N PHE A 56 -7.23 -3.59 -5.65
CA PHE A 56 -6.50 -4.83 -5.94
C PHE A 56 -6.90 -5.41 -7.30
N ALA A 57 -8.20 -5.48 -7.58
CA ALA A 57 -8.69 -5.98 -8.85
C ALA A 57 -8.20 -5.17 -10.06
N GLU A 58 -8.04 -3.85 -9.93
CA GLU A 58 -7.47 -3.01 -11.00
C GLU A 58 -5.94 -3.13 -11.09
N LEU A 59 -5.23 -3.31 -9.98
CA LEU A 59 -3.77 -3.41 -9.97
C LEU A 59 -3.28 -4.76 -10.48
N ARG A 60 -3.97 -5.86 -10.13
CA ARG A 60 -3.57 -7.23 -10.49
C ARG A 60 -3.54 -7.50 -12.00
N ASP A 61 -4.33 -6.77 -12.80
CA ASP A 61 -4.46 -6.99 -14.25
C ASP A 61 -3.40 -6.21 -15.06
N THR A 62 -2.49 -5.48 -14.39
CA THR A 62 -1.54 -4.53 -15.04
C THR A 62 -0.07 -4.95 -14.95
N GLY A 63 0.21 -6.16 -14.46
CA GLY A 63 1.54 -6.69 -14.21
C GLY A 63 1.55 -7.63 -13.01
N ASP A 64 2.60 -7.59 -12.21
CA ASP A 64 2.66 -8.32 -10.94
C ASP A 64 1.69 -7.73 -9.91
N ALA A 65 0.79 -8.56 -9.38
CA ALA A 65 -0.21 -8.14 -8.42
C ALA A 65 0.42 -7.80 -7.06
N PRO A 66 -0.08 -6.79 -6.32
CA PRO A 66 0.42 -6.53 -4.98
C PRO A 66 0.14 -7.71 -4.05
N PHE A 67 1.05 -7.97 -3.12
CA PHE A 67 0.79 -8.88 -2.01
C PHE A 67 -0.25 -8.26 -1.06
N LEU A 68 -1.40 -8.92 -0.92
CA LEU A 68 -2.50 -8.46 -0.06
C LEU A 68 -2.25 -8.80 1.40
N ILE A 69 -2.51 -7.83 2.29
CA ILE A 69 -2.49 -8.03 3.74
C ILE A 69 -3.78 -7.49 4.33
N ASP A 70 -4.59 -8.39 4.90
CA ASP A 70 -5.87 -8.07 5.52
C ASP A 70 -5.73 -7.94 7.04
N HIS A 71 -6.01 -6.73 7.57
CA HIS A 71 -6.05 -6.47 9.02
C HIS A 71 -7.48 -6.39 9.56
N THR A 72 -8.49 -6.67 8.74
CA THR A 72 -9.91 -6.56 9.09
C THR A 72 -10.51 -7.84 9.67
N GLY A 73 -9.71 -8.91 9.81
CA GLY A 73 -10.16 -10.18 10.34
C GLY A 73 -10.77 -11.12 9.29
N GLY A 74 -10.46 -10.92 8.01
CA GLY A 74 -10.85 -11.82 6.92
C GLY A 74 -11.96 -11.29 6.02
N ASP A 75 -12.40 -10.03 6.19
CA ASP A 75 -13.48 -9.45 5.38
C ASP A 75 -13.03 -9.12 3.95
N LEU A 76 -11.72 -9.03 3.67
CA LEU A 76 -11.21 -8.66 2.35
C LEU A 76 -11.40 -9.78 1.33
N GLY A 77 -11.00 -11.01 1.65
CA GLY A 77 -11.04 -12.16 0.74
C GLY A 77 -12.41 -12.38 0.09
N PRO A 78 -13.51 -12.41 0.87
CA PRO A 78 -14.86 -12.54 0.35
C PRO A 78 -15.29 -11.41 -0.60
N ARG A 79 -14.67 -10.22 -0.54
CA ARG A 79 -15.03 -9.07 -1.39
C ARG A 79 -14.30 -9.08 -2.74
N LEU A 80 -13.19 -9.79 -2.89
CA LEU A 80 -12.35 -9.77 -4.08
C LEU A 80 -13.13 -10.21 -5.34
N PRO A 81 -13.32 -9.33 -6.35
CA PRO A 81 -14.17 -9.63 -7.49
C PRO A 81 -13.87 -10.92 -8.26
N GLY A 82 -12.59 -11.27 -8.34
CA GLY A 82 -12.12 -12.49 -8.99
C GLY A 82 -11.28 -13.36 -8.08
N GLY A 83 -11.40 -13.23 -6.75
CA GLY A 83 -10.50 -13.87 -5.79
C GLY A 83 -9.10 -13.24 -5.74
N ASP A 84 -8.22 -13.88 -4.97
CA ASP A 84 -6.80 -13.55 -4.77
C ASP A 84 -5.86 -14.42 -5.63
N GLU A 85 -6.39 -15.37 -6.38
CA GLU A 85 -5.63 -16.18 -7.33
C GLU A 85 -5.07 -15.30 -8.46
N VAL A 86 -3.76 -15.14 -8.48
CA VAL A 86 -3.00 -14.36 -9.48
C VAL A 86 -1.80 -15.16 -9.95
N THR A 87 -1.41 -15.01 -11.22
CA THR A 87 -0.31 -15.77 -11.83
C THR A 87 1.06 -15.36 -11.30
N ALA A 88 1.22 -14.11 -10.87
CA ALA A 88 2.44 -13.58 -10.29
C ALA A 88 2.13 -12.52 -9.23
N VAL A 89 2.91 -12.52 -8.15
CA VAL A 89 2.79 -11.58 -7.02
C VAL A 89 4.09 -10.79 -6.87
N ASP A 90 3.99 -9.47 -6.82
CA ASP A 90 5.10 -8.58 -6.47
C ASP A 90 5.24 -8.52 -4.95
N HIS A 91 6.13 -9.34 -4.38
CA HIS A 91 6.39 -9.32 -2.93
C HIS A 91 7.03 -8.01 -2.43
N ARG A 92 7.50 -7.15 -3.33
CA ARG A 92 8.01 -5.81 -3.02
C ARG A 92 6.91 -4.74 -3.12
N PHE A 93 5.68 -5.10 -3.50
CA PHE A 93 4.54 -4.19 -3.47
C PHE A 93 3.43 -4.77 -2.61
N ARG A 94 3.15 -4.14 -1.47
CA ARG A 94 2.14 -4.61 -0.52
C ARG A 94 0.94 -3.67 -0.49
N LEU A 95 -0.25 -4.24 -0.50
CA LEU A 95 -1.50 -3.52 -0.27
C LEU A 95 -2.11 -3.99 1.04
N HIS A 96 -2.23 -3.08 2.00
CA HIS A 96 -2.76 -3.34 3.33
C HIS A 96 -4.19 -2.80 3.44
N ASP A 97 -5.16 -3.65 3.77
CA ASP A 97 -6.46 -3.20 4.25
C ASP A 97 -6.40 -3.05 5.78
N LEU A 98 -6.42 -1.80 6.25
CA LEU A 98 -6.33 -1.46 7.68
C LEU A 98 -7.72 -1.26 8.32
N GLY A 99 -8.81 -1.43 7.59
CA GLY A 99 -10.15 -1.18 8.10
C GLY A 99 -10.34 0.29 8.49
N ARG A 100 -10.77 0.57 9.73
CA ARG A 100 -11.02 1.95 10.23
C ARG A 100 -9.81 2.61 10.91
N ASN A 101 -8.61 2.07 10.72
CA ASN A 101 -7.44 2.38 11.56
C ASN A 101 -6.44 3.35 10.90
N VAL A 102 -6.88 4.55 10.51
CA VAL A 102 -5.99 5.60 9.95
C VAL A 102 -4.83 5.94 10.90
N GLY A 103 -5.06 5.88 12.22
CA GLY A 103 -4.03 6.14 13.22
C GLY A 103 -2.83 5.19 13.17
N VAL A 104 -3.03 3.94 12.73
CA VAL A 104 -1.94 2.96 12.52
C VAL A 104 -1.16 3.30 11.26
N ALA A 105 -1.85 3.72 10.19
CA ALA A 105 -1.20 4.14 8.95
C ALA A 105 -0.26 5.34 9.13
N ALA A 106 -0.55 6.21 10.11
CA ALA A 106 0.24 7.39 10.42
C ALA A 106 1.70 7.07 10.77
N ALA A 107 1.95 5.99 11.52
CA ALA A 107 3.30 5.62 11.92
C ALA A 107 4.10 5.08 10.73
N GLU A 108 3.45 4.30 9.87
CA GLU A 108 4.05 3.68 8.69
C GLU A 108 4.35 4.70 7.57
N LEU A 109 3.67 5.85 7.54
CA LEU A 109 3.91 6.91 6.56
C LEU A 109 5.27 7.60 6.73
N ALA A 110 5.96 7.40 7.86
CA ALA A 110 7.33 7.87 8.03
C ALA A 110 8.31 7.12 7.10
N ASP A 111 7.98 5.90 6.68
CA ASP A 111 8.83 5.08 5.83
C ASP A 111 8.81 5.56 4.37
N PRO A 112 9.99 5.81 3.76
CA PRO A 112 10.09 6.08 2.33
C PRO A 112 9.55 4.90 1.52
N GLY A 113 8.53 5.13 0.70
CA GLY A 113 7.87 4.08 -0.08
C GLY A 113 6.49 3.66 0.44
N THR A 114 6.00 4.29 1.51
CA THR A 114 4.63 4.13 1.99
C THR A 114 3.71 5.23 1.46
N SER A 115 2.58 4.84 0.88
CA SER A 115 1.48 5.74 0.49
C SER A 115 0.18 5.34 1.20
N LEU A 116 -0.70 6.31 1.46
CA LEU A 116 -1.99 6.11 2.13
C LEU A 116 -3.15 6.46 1.21
N ILE A 117 -4.12 5.55 1.14
CA ILE A 117 -5.47 5.82 0.67
C ILE A 117 -6.36 5.99 1.89
N MET A 118 -6.77 7.23 2.14
CA MET A 118 -7.72 7.55 3.20
C MET A 118 -9.13 7.48 2.65
N VAL A 119 -9.94 6.54 3.16
CA VAL A 119 -11.33 6.35 2.75
C VAL A 119 -12.26 7.05 3.73
N THR A 120 -13.19 7.85 3.22
CA THR A 120 -14.17 8.54 4.07
C THR A 120 -15.54 8.60 3.38
N ALA A 121 -16.60 8.78 4.15
CA ALA A 121 -17.92 9.04 3.59
C ALA A 121 -17.99 10.45 2.99
N ALA A 122 -18.62 10.61 1.82
CA ALA A 122 -18.86 11.90 1.15
C ALA A 122 -20.00 12.70 1.81
N THR A 123 -19.99 12.77 3.14
CA THR A 123 -20.96 13.50 3.97
C THR A 123 -20.25 14.62 4.71
N PRO A 124 -20.98 15.62 5.26
CA PRO A 124 -20.36 16.65 6.09
C PRO A 124 -19.52 16.06 7.24
N LEU A 125 -20.06 15.09 7.98
CA LEU A 125 -19.35 14.43 9.07
C LEU A 125 -18.10 13.67 8.58
N GLY A 126 -18.22 12.89 7.50
CA GLY A 126 -17.07 12.16 6.94
C GLY A 126 -15.94 13.08 6.49
N ARG A 127 -16.27 14.24 5.91
CA ARG A 127 -15.26 15.25 5.54
C ARG A 127 -14.60 15.89 6.76
N THR A 128 -15.36 16.20 7.81
CA THR A 128 -14.78 16.70 9.08
C THR A 128 -13.82 15.67 9.68
N LEU A 129 -14.22 14.40 9.76
CA LEU A 129 -13.35 13.33 10.27
C LEU A 129 -12.09 13.16 9.42
N ALA A 130 -12.20 13.23 8.09
CA ALA A 130 -11.04 13.18 7.21
C ALA A 130 -10.09 14.37 7.45
N ALA A 131 -10.63 15.58 7.55
CA ALA A 131 -9.83 16.77 7.84
C ALA A 131 -9.11 16.67 9.19
N GLU A 132 -9.79 16.17 10.23
CA GLU A 132 -9.17 15.93 11.54
C GLU A 132 -8.03 14.91 11.47
N GLN A 133 -8.24 13.78 10.76
CA GLN A 133 -7.19 12.77 10.58
C GLN A 133 -6.00 13.32 9.79
N LEU A 134 -6.24 14.11 8.74
CA LEU A 134 -5.17 14.74 7.96
C LEU A 134 -4.35 15.71 8.82
N ARG A 135 -5.00 16.54 9.65
CA ARG A 135 -4.29 17.41 10.60
C ARG A 135 -3.43 16.61 11.58
N LEU A 136 -3.93 15.48 12.09
CA LEU A 136 -3.15 14.60 12.96
C LEU A 136 -1.94 13.99 12.25
N LEU A 137 -2.08 13.61 10.98
CA LEU A 137 -0.96 13.13 10.15
C LEU A 137 0.10 14.23 9.95
N ASP A 138 -0.33 15.46 9.71
CA ASP A 138 0.57 16.61 9.57
C ASP A 138 1.35 16.88 10.86
N HIS A 139 0.68 16.87 12.02
CA HIS A 139 1.34 17.07 13.32
C HIS A 139 2.38 15.99 13.62
N ARG A 140 2.04 14.70 13.46
CA ARG A 140 2.98 13.60 13.74
C ARG A 140 4.21 13.60 12.85
N GLY A 141 4.04 14.02 11.60
CA GLY A 141 5.14 14.16 10.65
C GLY A 141 6.12 15.27 11.02
N ASN A 142 5.66 16.29 11.76
CA ASN A 142 6.48 17.40 12.24
C ASN A 142 7.19 17.05 13.55
N ASP A 143 6.53 16.32 14.46
CA ASP A 143 7.11 15.92 15.76
C ASP A 143 8.30 14.95 15.61
N HIS A 144 8.33 14.14 14.55
CA HIS A 144 9.48 13.27 14.23
C HIS A 144 10.59 14.00 13.43
N GLY A 145 10.40 15.27 13.09
CA GLY A 145 11.34 16.08 12.30
C GLY A 145 12.48 16.72 13.10
N ASP A 146 12.43 16.67 14.44
CA ASP A 146 13.29 17.50 15.30
C ASP A 146 14.61 16.84 15.76
N GLN A 147 15.06 15.75 15.12
CA GLN A 147 16.27 15.02 15.55
C GLN A 147 17.34 14.72 14.48
N ARG A 148 17.34 15.40 13.32
CA ARG A 148 18.52 15.38 12.44
C ARG A 148 18.80 16.76 11.84
N PRO A 149 19.73 17.54 12.44
CA PRO A 149 20.25 18.73 11.78
C PRO A 149 21.17 18.31 10.63
N ASP A 150 21.04 19.03 9.51
CA ASP A 150 22.03 19.15 8.44
C ASP A 150 22.52 17.87 7.74
N GLN A 151 21.72 17.38 6.79
CA GLN A 151 22.25 17.07 5.44
C GLN A 151 21.18 17.45 4.40
N GLY A 152 21.46 18.52 3.64
CA GLY A 152 20.60 19.02 2.56
C GLY A 152 20.35 17.94 1.52
N GLY A 153 19.07 17.58 1.34
CA GLY A 153 18.65 16.59 0.36
C GLY A 153 17.16 16.32 0.48
N ASP A 154 16.39 16.99 -0.37
CA ASP A 154 15.01 16.69 -0.73
C ASP A 154 13.92 16.94 0.34
N GLN A 155 13.61 18.23 0.55
CA GLN A 155 12.39 18.68 1.21
C GLN A 155 11.10 18.33 0.43
N ASN A 156 11.22 17.56 -0.65
CA ASN A 156 10.10 17.09 -1.44
C ASN A 156 9.61 15.73 -0.90
N ARG A 157 9.18 15.69 0.37
CA ARG A 157 8.33 14.58 0.86
C ARG A 157 7.01 14.66 0.09
N ALA A 158 7.02 14.10 -1.11
CA ALA A 158 5.95 14.11 -2.09
C ALA A 158 4.63 13.72 -1.43
N ALA A 159 3.53 14.32 -1.89
CA ALA A 159 2.20 14.04 -1.38
C ALA A 159 1.91 12.52 -1.36
N GLN A 160 1.79 11.93 -0.17
CA GLN A 160 1.66 10.48 0.05
C GLN A 160 0.21 10.02 0.23
N VAL A 161 -0.74 10.96 0.32
CA VAL A 161 -2.14 10.66 0.68
C VAL A 161 -3.08 10.91 -0.49
N VAL A 162 -3.84 9.89 -0.86
CA VAL A 162 -5.01 10.02 -1.74
C VAL A 162 -6.26 9.88 -0.88
N VAL A 163 -7.16 10.85 -0.95
CA VAL A 163 -8.44 10.78 -0.22
C VAL A 163 -9.53 10.25 -1.15
N VAL A 164 -10.21 9.19 -0.75
CA VAL A 164 -11.35 8.61 -1.46
C VAL A 164 -12.62 8.89 -0.67
N GLN A 165 -13.46 9.77 -1.20
CA GLN A 165 -14.78 10.07 -0.65
C GLN A 165 -15.82 9.14 -1.27
N VAL A 166 -16.44 8.28 -0.49
CA VAL A 166 -17.45 7.32 -0.94
C VAL A 166 -18.85 7.95 -0.76
N GLU A 167 -19.60 8.10 -1.85
CA GLU A 167 -20.98 8.56 -1.77
C GLU A 167 -21.85 7.56 -1.01
N CYS A 168 -22.77 8.11 -0.20
CA CYS A 168 -23.76 7.32 0.52
C CYS A 168 -25.13 7.49 -0.14
N PHE A 169 -26.01 6.50 -0.01
CA PHE A 169 -27.38 6.56 -0.50
C PHE A 169 -28.10 7.85 -0.03
N GLY A 170 -28.79 8.50 -0.98
CA GLY A 170 -29.57 9.72 -0.72
C GLY A 170 -28.75 10.99 -0.48
N ARG A 171 -27.41 10.96 -0.55
CA ARG A 171 -26.56 12.15 -0.36
C ARG A 171 -25.47 12.23 -1.43
N ARG A 172 -25.68 13.11 -2.42
CA ARG A 172 -24.68 13.46 -3.42
C ARG A 172 -24.09 14.83 -3.10
N GLN A 173 -22.92 14.85 -2.47
CA GLN A 173 -22.18 16.09 -2.25
C GLN A 173 -20.75 15.94 -2.73
N ARG A 174 -20.47 16.54 -3.89
CA ARG A 174 -19.12 16.70 -4.41
C ARG A 174 -18.49 17.94 -3.79
N ARG A 175 -18.06 17.82 -2.54
CA ARG A 175 -17.25 18.84 -1.89
C ARG A 175 -15.90 18.22 -1.51
N PRO A 176 -14.78 18.91 -1.75
CA PRO A 176 -13.50 18.44 -1.26
C PRO A 176 -13.51 18.38 0.27
N VAL A 177 -12.64 17.54 0.83
CA VAL A 177 -12.27 17.60 2.23
C VAL A 177 -11.61 18.97 2.48
N PRO A 178 -12.13 19.76 3.43
CA PRO A 178 -11.55 21.06 3.75
C PRO A 178 -10.15 20.88 4.34
N ASP A 179 -9.28 21.86 4.10
CA ASP A 179 -7.93 21.92 4.69
C ASP A 179 -7.12 20.64 4.52
N ALA A 180 -7.23 19.99 3.36
CA ALA A 180 -6.60 18.70 3.11
C ALA A 180 -5.05 18.70 3.22
N GLY A 181 -4.44 19.88 3.36
CA GLY A 181 -3.01 20.03 3.59
C GLY A 181 -2.16 19.73 2.37
N ALA A 182 -0.85 19.95 2.50
CA ALA A 182 0.11 19.73 1.41
C ALA A 182 0.38 18.25 1.11
N ARG A 183 0.03 17.34 2.05
CA ARG A 183 0.24 15.89 1.91
C ARG A 183 -0.78 15.19 1.01
N VAL A 184 -1.93 15.81 0.77
CA VAL A 184 -2.98 15.23 -0.07
C VAL A 184 -2.69 15.52 -1.53
N ARG A 185 -2.41 14.45 -2.27
CA ARG A 185 -2.08 14.48 -3.70
C ARG A 185 -3.33 14.64 -4.55
N ASP A 186 -4.36 13.86 -4.22
CA ASP A 186 -5.60 13.82 -4.98
C ASP A 186 -6.78 13.54 -4.05
N GLN A 187 -7.96 14.01 -4.46
CA GLN A 187 -9.23 13.74 -3.81
C GLN A 187 -10.20 13.18 -4.82
N LEU A 188 -10.49 11.89 -4.69
CA LEU A 188 -11.37 11.16 -5.58
C LEU A 188 -12.72 10.94 -4.93
N LEU A 189 -13.75 10.87 -5.77
CA LEU A 189 -15.10 10.52 -5.37
C LEU A 189 -15.44 9.16 -5.95
N LEU A 190 -15.80 8.20 -5.09
CA LEU A 190 -16.40 6.94 -5.48
C LEU A 190 -17.93 7.11 -5.44
N PRO A 191 -18.62 7.09 -6.60
CA PRO A 191 -20.07 7.25 -6.63
C PRO A 191 -20.78 6.08 -5.95
N VAL A 192 -22.02 6.31 -5.54
CA VAL A 192 -22.88 5.25 -5.01
C VAL A 192 -23.18 4.24 -6.11
N ASP A 193 -23.10 2.96 -5.77
CA ASP A 193 -23.34 1.85 -6.69
C ASP A 193 -24.03 0.71 -5.93
N ASP A 194 -25.27 0.39 -6.32
CA ASP A 194 -26.12 -0.60 -5.64
C ASP A 194 -25.46 -1.98 -5.59
N VAL A 195 -24.63 -2.28 -6.59
CA VAL A 195 -23.89 -3.54 -6.67
C VAL A 195 -22.91 -3.68 -5.51
N LEU A 196 -22.38 -2.58 -4.98
CA LEU A 196 -21.45 -2.61 -3.86
C LEU A 196 -22.12 -2.87 -2.51
N ALA A 197 -23.44 -2.64 -2.41
CA ALA A 197 -24.22 -2.87 -1.20
C ALA A 197 -24.54 -4.36 -0.98
N ALA A 198 -24.50 -5.18 -2.03
CA ALA A 198 -24.55 -6.63 -1.91
C ALA A 198 -23.25 -7.09 -1.22
N GLY A 199 -23.38 -7.62 0.00
CA GLY A 199 -22.26 -8.26 0.70
C GLY A 199 -21.64 -9.41 -0.10
N GLY A 200 -20.48 -9.89 0.34
CA GLY A 200 -19.74 -10.95 -0.37
C GLY A 200 -19.06 -10.44 -1.65
N ARG A 201 -18.84 -11.33 -2.62
CA ARG A 201 -18.00 -11.05 -3.79
C ARG A 201 -18.57 -9.92 -4.63
N ILE A 202 -17.73 -8.92 -4.94
CA ILE A 202 -18.14 -7.79 -5.77
C ILE A 202 -18.20 -8.24 -7.23
N PRO A 203 -19.37 -8.22 -7.90
CA PRO A 203 -19.45 -8.57 -9.31
C PRO A 203 -18.97 -7.39 -10.17
N TYR A 204 -17.66 -7.29 -10.38
CA TYR A 204 -17.00 -6.14 -11.03
C TYR A 204 -17.59 -5.76 -12.40
N ASN A 205 -18.02 -6.76 -13.17
CA ASN A 205 -18.65 -6.57 -14.48
C ASN A 205 -20.02 -5.88 -14.42
N ARG A 206 -20.71 -5.92 -13.27
CA ARG A 206 -22.00 -5.26 -13.04
C ARG A 206 -21.87 -3.84 -12.49
N LEU A 207 -20.68 -3.42 -12.08
CA LEU A 207 -20.46 -2.08 -11.57
C LEU A 207 -20.79 -1.02 -12.62
N ALA A 208 -21.42 0.06 -12.16
CA ALA A 208 -21.69 1.23 -12.96
C ALA A 208 -20.37 1.74 -13.58
N ARG A 209 -20.47 2.27 -14.81
CA ARG A 209 -19.30 2.78 -15.54
C ARG A 209 -18.53 3.84 -14.74
N GLN A 210 -19.25 4.68 -14.00
CA GLN A 210 -18.67 5.76 -13.20
C GLN A 210 -17.84 5.21 -12.02
N THR A 211 -18.33 4.16 -11.35
CA THR A 211 -17.61 3.44 -10.28
C THR A 211 -16.31 2.87 -10.80
N ARG A 212 -16.36 2.12 -11.92
CA ARG A 212 -15.16 1.56 -12.56
C ARG A 212 -14.16 2.65 -12.98
N GLN A 213 -14.65 3.76 -13.52
CA GLN A 213 -13.80 4.89 -13.88
C GLN A 213 -13.15 5.55 -12.65
N ALA A 214 -13.86 5.68 -11.53
CA ALA A 214 -13.31 6.21 -10.29
C ALA A 214 -12.18 5.32 -9.74
N ILE A 215 -12.37 3.99 -9.72
CA ILE A 215 -11.33 3.05 -9.26
C ILE A 215 -10.14 3.05 -10.22
N ARG A 216 -10.34 3.11 -11.54
CA ARG A 216 -9.24 3.24 -12.52
C ARG A 216 -8.42 4.50 -12.31
N ARG A 217 -9.07 5.62 -11.98
CA ARG A 217 -8.39 6.88 -11.62
C ARG A 217 -7.59 6.72 -10.33
N LEU A 218 -8.15 6.05 -9.32
CA LEU A 218 -7.43 5.72 -8.09
C LEU A 218 -6.19 4.86 -8.37
N ALA A 219 -6.33 3.80 -9.17
CA ALA A 219 -5.21 2.93 -9.56
C ALA A 219 -4.15 3.68 -10.38
N ALA A 220 -4.54 4.66 -11.21
CA ALA A 220 -3.60 5.52 -11.92
C ALA A 220 -2.85 6.47 -10.97
N ALA A 221 -3.53 7.07 -9.99
CA ALA A 221 -2.90 7.92 -8.98
C ALA A 221 -1.85 7.14 -8.16
N VAL A 222 -2.21 5.94 -7.72
CA VAL A 222 -1.31 5.03 -6.99
C VAL A 222 -0.11 4.63 -7.83
N ARG A 223 -0.29 4.26 -9.10
CA ARG A 223 0.84 3.88 -9.97
C ARG A 223 1.85 5.01 -10.13
N ALA A 224 1.36 6.24 -10.27
CA ALA A 224 2.20 7.42 -10.35
C ALA A 224 2.97 7.71 -9.04
N ASP A 225 2.52 7.22 -7.88
CA ASP A 225 3.30 7.27 -6.62
C ASP A 225 4.39 6.18 -6.58
N LEU A 226 4.14 5.05 -7.25
CA LEU A 226 5.03 3.90 -7.27
C LEU A 226 6.09 3.97 -8.38
N GLY A 227 6.11 5.04 -9.18
CA GLY A 227 7.00 5.22 -10.32
C GLY A 227 6.71 4.28 -11.49
N ARG A 228 5.44 3.89 -11.68
CA ARG A 228 4.94 3.03 -12.76
C ARG A 228 3.93 3.74 -13.65
#